data_AF-A0A1I3L775-F1
#
_entry.id   AF-A0A1I3L775-F1
#
_cell.length_a   1.000
_cell.length_b   1.000
_cell.length_c   1.000
_cell.angle_alpha   90.00
_cell.angle_beta   90.00
_cell.angle_gamma   90.00
#
_symmetry.space_group_name_H-M   'P 1'
#
loop_
_entity.id
_entity.type
_entity.pdbx_description
1 polymer ?
#
loop_
_entity_poly.entity_id
_entity_poly.type
_entity_poly.pdbx_seq_one_letter_code
_entity_poly.pdbx_strand_id
1 'polypeptide(L)'
;MKFTGDAVLHAPVDRVWSAILDPTVLVRTIPGCERLEATGENAYAMTVTAGVAAIKGTYSGSCALSDLDEHSSLMMKLQGAGAPGTIGADVVVGFVDGGDGTTTITYDADAVVGGMVGGVGQRMLSSVSRRMAGEFFANLDAVLTGIAATVAAPGVVAVGAPVTLSETPSGAAVFTAPARKSGVSSQEDLLKGIAVGAGLVLLGVLAGSLLGRRR
;
A
#
# COMPACT_ATOMS: atom_id res chain seq x y z
N MET A 1 -5.78 15.25 14.68
CA MET A 1 -4.70 15.74 13.78
C MET A 1 -5.38 16.01 12.48
N LYS A 2 -5.37 17.24 11.98
CA LYS A 2 -6.01 17.54 10.70
C LYS A 2 -5.01 17.57 9.54
N PHE A 3 -5.39 16.99 8.42
CA PHE A 3 -4.68 17.20 7.17
C PHE A 3 -5.67 17.14 6.00
N THR A 4 -5.47 18.05 5.06
CA THR A 4 -6.26 18.16 3.84
C THR A 4 -5.38 18.01 2.62
N GLY A 5 -6.00 17.74 1.48
CA GLY A 5 -5.34 17.76 0.18
C GLY A 5 -6.31 17.45 -0.94
N ASP A 6 -5.74 17.36 -2.13
CA ASP A 6 -6.45 17.08 -3.37
C ASP A 6 -5.59 16.23 -4.30
N ALA A 7 -6.25 15.56 -5.25
CA ALA A 7 -5.62 14.82 -6.32
C ALA A 7 -6.50 14.87 -7.58
N VAL A 8 -5.86 14.91 -8.74
CA VAL A 8 -6.55 14.84 -10.04
C VAL A 8 -6.39 13.43 -10.60
N LEU A 9 -7.50 12.83 -11.00
CA LEU A 9 -7.56 11.54 -11.68
C LEU A 9 -8.03 11.74 -13.13
N HIS A 10 -7.40 11.03 -14.06
CA HIS A 10 -7.65 11.08 -15.50
C HIS A 10 -8.75 10.09 -15.90
N ALA A 11 -9.92 10.23 -15.25
CA ALA A 11 -11.12 9.49 -15.56
C ALA A 11 -12.37 10.31 -15.20
N PRO A 12 -13.51 10.06 -15.88
CA PRO A 12 -14.78 10.70 -15.55
C PRO A 12 -15.26 10.29 -14.16
N VAL A 13 -16.05 11.16 -13.53
CA VAL A 13 -16.46 11.00 -12.13
C VAL A 13 -17.18 9.68 -11.86
N ASP A 14 -18.00 9.19 -12.79
CA ASP A 14 -18.71 7.90 -12.65
C ASP A 14 -17.73 6.72 -12.45
N ARG A 15 -16.60 6.75 -13.18
CA ARG A 15 -15.56 5.71 -13.12
C ARG A 15 -14.76 5.82 -11.84
N VAL A 16 -14.42 7.04 -11.43
CA VAL A 16 -13.71 7.31 -10.18
C VAL A 16 -14.53 6.87 -8.98
N TRP A 17 -15.81 7.24 -8.95
CA TRP A 17 -16.76 6.87 -7.90
C TRP A 17 -16.89 5.36 -7.78
N SER A 18 -17.16 4.68 -8.90
CA SER A 18 -17.26 3.22 -8.94
C SER A 18 -15.98 2.54 -8.44
N ALA A 19 -14.81 3.07 -8.82
CA ALA A 19 -13.52 2.49 -8.45
C ALA A 19 -13.18 2.66 -6.95
N ILE A 20 -13.64 3.74 -6.31
CA ILE A 20 -13.44 3.95 -4.86
C ILE A 20 -14.35 3.06 -4.02
N LEU A 21 -15.52 2.68 -4.56
CA LEU A 21 -16.44 1.76 -3.88
C LEU A 21 -16.12 0.28 -4.17
N ASP A 22 -15.26 -0.01 -5.14
CA ASP A 22 -14.92 -1.38 -5.53
C ASP A 22 -13.78 -1.96 -4.68
N PRO A 23 -14.04 -2.99 -3.83
CA PRO A 23 -13.01 -3.60 -3.00
C PRO A 23 -11.87 -4.23 -3.81
N THR A 24 -12.14 -4.70 -5.03
CA THR A 24 -11.12 -5.30 -5.90
C THR A 24 -10.15 -4.26 -6.44
N VAL A 25 -10.60 -3.01 -6.59
CA VAL A 25 -9.74 -1.88 -6.92
C VAL A 25 -9.00 -1.41 -5.67
N LEU A 26 -9.71 -1.19 -4.56
CA LEU A 26 -9.15 -0.71 -3.30
C LEU A 26 -7.96 -1.54 -2.82
N VAL A 27 -8.06 -2.87 -2.83
CA VAL A 27 -6.97 -3.76 -2.37
C VAL A 27 -5.69 -3.60 -3.20
N ARG A 28 -5.81 -3.18 -4.47
CA ARG A 28 -4.68 -2.99 -5.39
C ARG A 28 -4.09 -1.59 -5.32
N THR A 29 -4.86 -0.61 -4.87
CA THR A 29 -4.45 0.80 -4.86
C THR A 29 -3.94 1.25 -3.49
N ILE A 30 -4.43 0.64 -2.40
CA ILE A 30 -3.99 0.96 -1.03
C ILE A 30 -2.55 0.47 -0.80
N PRO A 31 -1.59 1.37 -0.52
CA PRO A 31 -0.20 1.00 -0.29
C PRO A 31 -0.04 0.06 0.90
N GLY A 32 0.59 -1.10 0.66
CA GLY A 32 0.85 -2.09 1.70
C GLY A 32 -0.39 -2.87 2.17
N CYS A 33 -1.52 -2.80 1.46
CA CYS A 33 -2.68 -3.63 1.74
C CYS A 33 -2.37 -5.10 1.46
N GLU A 34 -2.49 -5.95 2.48
CA GLU A 34 -2.26 -7.40 2.39
C GLU A 34 -3.58 -8.16 2.27
N ARG A 35 -4.62 -7.65 2.93
CA ARG A 35 -5.96 -8.24 2.98
C ARG A 35 -7.01 -7.16 3.09
N LEU A 36 -8.09 -7.31 2.33
CA LEU A 36 -9.30 -6.52 2.43
C LEU A 36 -10.50 -7.48 2.38
N GLU A 37 -11.35 -7.44 3.40
CA GLU A 37 -12.49 -8.32 3.53
C GLU A 37 -13.75 -7.49 3.74
N ALA A 38 -14.78 -7.72 2.93
CA ALA A 38 -16.07 -7.07 3.13
C ALA A 38 -16.74 -7.66 4.39
N THR A 39 -17.05 -6.79 5.35
CA THR A 39 -17.72 -7.14 6.61
C THR A 39 -19.16 -6.63 6.70
N GLY A 40 -19.60 -5.85 5.71
CA GLY A 40 -20.94 -5.34 5.58
C GLY A 40 -21.07 -4.47 4.34
N GLU A 41 -22.21 -3.79 4.20
CA GLU A 41 -22.39 -2.78 3.16
C GLU A 41 -21.43 -1.61 3.40
N ASN A 42 -20.56 -1.34 2.42
CA ASN A 42 -19.54 -0.31 2.51
C ASN A 42 -18.63 -0.40 3.75
N ALA A 43 -18.48 -1.60 4.30
CA ALA A 43 -17.68 -1.85 5.50
C ALA A 43 -16.66 -2.97 5.23
N TYR A 44 -15.43 -2.73 5.67
CA TYR A 44 -14.29 -3.57 5.35
C TYR A 44 -13.40 -3.79 6.58
N ALA A 45 -12.92 -5.02 6.76
CA ALA A 45 -11.76 -5.33 7.59
C ALA A 45 -10.51 -5.37 6.71
N MET A 46 -9.40 -4.83 7.21
CA MET A 46 -8.16 -4.72 6.44
C MET A 46 -6.91 -5.00 7.27
N THR A 47 -5.89 -5.53 6.59
CA THR A 47 -4.53 -5.65 7.11
C THR A 47 -3.59 -4.85 6.21
N VAL A 48 -2.89 -3.87 6.78
CA VAL A 48 -2.01 -2.96 6.04
C VAL A 48 -0.64 -2.94 6.70
N THR A 49 0.41 -3.19 5.92
CA THR A 49 1.80 -3.05 6.35
C THR A 49 2.35 -1.72 5.85
N ALA A 50 2.47 -0.75 6.76
CA ALA A 50 3.12 0.52 6.47
C ALA A 50 4.64 0.32 6.46
N GLY A 51 5.29 0.60 5.32
CA GLY A 51 6.74 0.49 5.14
C GLY A 51 7.52 1.77 5.47
N VAL A 52 6.86 2.83 5.93
CA VAL A 52 7.43 4.20 5.92
C VAL A 52 8.03 4.59 7.27
N ALA A 53 9.36 4.68 7.30
CA ALA A 53 10.14 5.35 8.35
C ALA A 53 9.69 4.99 9.80
N ALA A 54 9.36 6.01 10.61
CA ALA A 54 9.05 5.89 12.02
C ALA A 54 7.68 5.27 12.34
N ILE A 55 6.85 4.99 11.32
CA ILE A 55 5.53 4.36 11.50
C ILE A 55 5.49 2.91 11.00
N LYS A 56 6.67 2.35 10.69
CA LYS A 56 6.77 1.02 10.09
C LYS A 56 6.10 -0.04 10.97
N GLY A 57 5.24 -0.85 10.37
CA GLY A 57 4.63 -2.00 11.01
C GLY A 57 3.36 -2.45 10.32
N THR A 58 2.79 -3.53 10.84
CA THR A 58 1.54 -4.11 10.34
C THR A 58 0.39 -3.70 11.26
N TYR A 59 -0.69 -3.24 10.65
CA TYR A 59 -1.89 -2.76 11.31
C TYR A 59 -3.07 -3.59 10.84
N SER A 60 -3.89 -4.05 11.78
CA SER A 60 -5.22 -4.61 11.50
C SER A 60 -6.26 -3.56 11.83
N GLY A 61 -7.23 -3.37 10.95
CA GLY A 61 -8.16 -2.26 11.03
C GLY A 61 -9.47 -2.48 10.33
N SER A 62 -10.30 -1.46 10.37
CA SER A 62 -11.60 -1.39 9.70
C SER A 62 -11.76 -0.07 8.96
N CYS A 63 -12.51 -0.11 7.87
CA CYS A 63 -13.01 1.04 7.14
C CYS A 63 -14.52 0.92 6.99
N ALA A 64 -15.24 2.01 7.21
CA ALA A 64 -16.66 2.12 6.89
C ALA A 64 -16.89 3.39 6.09
N LEU A 65 -17.68 3.30 5.02
CA LEU A 65 -18.12 4.46 4.24
C LEU A 65 -19.59 4.78 4.60
N SER A 66 -19.89 6.05 4.74
CA SER A 66 -21.23 6.58 5.04
C SER A 66 -21.49 7.85 4.24
N ASP A 67 -22.76 8.31 4.27
CA ASP A 67 -23.16 9.58 3.68
C ASP A 67 -22.76 9.70 2.20
N LEU A 68 -22.99 8.63 1.45
CA LEU A 68 -22.70 8.57 0.01
C LEU A 68 -23.67 9.49 -0.74
N ASP A 69 -23.16 10.61 -1.22
CA ASP A 69 -23.80 11.49 -2.19
C ASP A 69 -23.15 11.24 -3.55
N GLU A 70 -23.86 10.51 -4.42
CA GLU A 70 -23.32 9.96 -5.66
C GLU A 70 -22.61 11.03 -6.51
N HIS A 71 -21.36 10.75 -6.89
CA HIS A 71 -20.49 11.61 -7.69
C HIS A 71 -20.13 12.97 -7.06
N SER A 72 -20.48 13.17 -5.78
CA SER A 72 -20.34 14.45 -5.08
C SER A 72 -19.49 14.30 -3.82
N SER A 73 -19.88 13.41 -2.90
CA SER A 73 -19.14 13.23 -1.65
C SER A 73 -19.41 11.91 -0.92
N LEU A 74 -18.50 11.55 -0.02
CA LEU A 74 -18.71 10.48 0.96
C LEU A 74 -17.94 10.77 2.24
N MET A 75 -18.34 10.12 3.33
CA MET A 75 -17.57 10.06 4.56
C MET A 75 -16.93 8.69 4.73
N MET A 76 -15.71 8.67 5.25
CA MET A 76 -14.95 7.47 5.51
C MET A 76 -14.44 7.48 6.95
N LYS A 77 -14.71 6.39 7.66
CA LYS A 77 -14.28 6.16 9.02
C LYS A 77 -13.29 5.00 9.09
N LEU A 78 -12.08 5.29 9.56
CA LEU A 78 -10.95 4.35 9.61
C LEU A 78 -10.53 4.10 11.05
N GLN A 79 -10.28 2.85 11.39
CA GLN A 79 -9.61 2.45 12.62
C GLN A 79 -8.53 1.42 12.32
N GLY A 80 -7.44 1.44 13.06
CA GLY A 80 -6.35 0.48 12.92
C GLY A 80 -5.52 0.36 14.19
N ALA A 81 -5.04 -0.84 14.47
CA ALA A 81 -4.15 -1.12 15.58
C ALA A 81 -3.06 -2.09 15.16
N GLY A 82 -1.87 -1.89 15.68
CA GLY A 82 -0.72 -2.76 15.47
C GLY A 82 0.30 -2.59 16.59
N ALA A 83 1.39 -3.36 16.52
CA ALA A 83 2.48 -3.25 17.48
C ALA A 83 3.03 -1.81 17.64
N PRO A 84 3.12 -0.97 16.58
CA PRO A 84 3.60 0.40 16.72
C PRO A 84 2.62 1.37 17.42
N GLY A 85 1.32 1.06 17.44
CA GLY A 85 0.29 1.95 18.00
C GLY A 85 -1.08 1.80 17.35
N THR A 86 -1.92 2.80 17.58
CA THR A 86 -3.31 2.87 17.11
C THR A 86 -3.54 4.09 16.25
N ILE A 87 -4.45 3.97 15.28
CA ILE A 87 -4.84 5.03 14.36
C ILE A 87 -6.37 5.01 14.28
N GLY A 88 -6.99 6.18 14.40
CA GLY A 88 -8.37 6.41 14.00
C GLY A 88 -8.41 7.63 13.08
N ALA A 89 -9.29 7.65 12.09
CA ALA A 89 -9.52 8.84 11.29
C ALA A 89 -10.96 8.91 10.80
N ASP A 90 -11.52 10.11 10.79
CA ASP A 90 -12.74 10.43 10.06
C ASP A 90 -12.33 11.32 8.88
N VAL A 91 -12.81 11.00 7.68
CA VAL A 91 -12.40 11.65 6.43
C VAL A 91 -13.63 12.03 5.63
N VAL A 92 -13.72 13.30 5.24
CA VAL A 92 -14.69 13.77 4.25
C VAL A 92 -14.01 13.78 2.89
N VAL A 93 -14.61 13.13 1.90
CA VAL A 93 -14.10 13.05 0.53
C VAL A 93 -15.10 13.73 -0.40
N GLY A 94 -14.61 14.64 -1.25
CA GLY A 94 -15.40 15.33 -2.26
C GLY A 94 -14.90 15.04 -3.67
N PHE A 95 -15.81 15.05 -4.64
CA PHE A 95 -15.56 14.80 -6.05
C PHE A 95 -16.02 16.01 -6.88
N VAL A 96 -15.18 16.45 -7.81
CA VAL A 96 -15.49 17.54 -8.73
C VAL A 96 -15.16 17.09 -10.14
N ASP A 97 -16.16 17.05 -11.01
CA ASP A 97 -15.98 16.80 -12.45
C ASP A 97 -15.24 17.97 -13.10
N GLY A 98 -14.13 17.66 -13.77
CA GLY A 98 -13.32 18.63 -14.51
C GLY A 98 -13.92 19.01 -15.88
N GLY A 99 -14.87 18.23 -16.39
CA GLY A 99 -15.51 18.45 -17.70
C GLY A 99 -14.64 18.10 -18.92
N ASP A 100 -13.40 17.69 -18.70
CA ASP A 100 -12.41 17.27 -19.70
C ASP A 100 -12.08 15.76 -19.60
N GLY A 101 -12.93 15.01 -18.90
CA GLY A 101 -12.70 13.60 -18.59
C GLY A 101 -11.78 13.37 -17.39
N THR A 102 -11.48 14.41 -16.62
CA THR A 102 -10.78 14.31 -15.33
C THR A 102 -11.73 14.53 -14.15
N THR A 103 -11.32 14.05 -12.97
CA THR A 103 -12.02 14.28 -11.71
C THR A 103 -11.03 14.77 -10.67
N THR A 104 -11.35 15.86 -9.99
CA THR A 104 -10.60 16.30 -8.80
C THR A 104 -11.23 15.70 -7.56
N ILE A 105 -10.43 14.95 -6.79
CA ILE A 105 -10.81 14.46 -5.47
C ILE A 105 -10.22 15.41 -4.43
N THR A 106 -11.04 15.82 -3.47
CA THR A 106 -10.61 16.56 -2.28
C THR A 106 -10.82 15.70 -1.05
N TYR A 107 -9.96 15.85 -0.04
CA TYR A 107 -10.12 15.14 1.22
C TYR A 107 -9.76 16.03 2.41
N ASP A 108 -10.56 15.92 3.48
CA ASP A 108 -10.29 16.49 4.80
C ASP A 108 -10.36 15.38 5.84
N ALA A 109 -9.21 15.09 6.46
CA ALA A 109 -9.07 14.01 7.43
C ALA A 109 -8.77 14.58 8.83
N ASP A 110 -9.53 14.13 9.83
CA ASP A 110 -9.19 14.29 11.24
C ASP A 110 -8.80 12.93 11.85
N ALA A 111 -7.50 12.80 12.15
CA ALA A 111 -6.89 11.56 12.62
C ALA A 111 -6.48 11.65 14.11
N VAL A 112 -6.75 10.59 14.86
CA VAL A 112 -6.27 10.38 16.23
C VAL A 112 -5.26 9.24 16.20
N VAL A 113 -4.04 9.51 16.68
CA VAL A 113 -2.94 8.55 16.67
C VAL A 113 -2.44 8.34 18.09
N GLY A 114 -2.37 7.08 18.51
CA GLY A 114 -1.99 6.65 19.86
C GLY A 114 -0.81 5.70 19.88
N GLY A 115 -0.26 5.46 21.07
CA GLY A 115 0.90 4.60 21.27
C GLY A 115 2.22 5.23 20.85
N MET A 116 3.22 4.40 20.55
CA MET A 116 4.57 4.86 20.20
C MET A 116 4.60 5.70 18.93
N VAL A 117 3.78 5.34 17.93
CA VAL A 117 3.63 6.11 16.69
C VAL A 117 3.05 7.50 16.93
N GLY A 118 2.18 7.70 17.93
CA GLY A 118 1.70 9.04 18.28
C GLY A 118 2.81 9.99 18.74
N GLY A 119 3.92 9.44 19.27
CA GLY A 119 5.08 10.18 19.75
C GLY A 119 6.01 10.72 18.66
N VAL A 120 5.86 10.31 17.39
CA VAL A 120 6.75 10.77 16.29
C VAL A 120 6.52 12.23 15.88
N GLY A 121 5.44 12.84 16.37
CA GLY A 121 5.09 14.24 16.15
C GLY A 121 4.22 14.48 14.92
N GLN A 122 3.38 15.52 15.00
CA GLN A 122 2.37 15.84 14.00
C GLN A 122 2.95 16.08 12.60
N ARG A 123 4.07 16.81 12.49
CA ARG A 123 4.70 17.13 11.21
C ARG A 123 5.13 15.88 10.43
N MET A 124 5.70 14.91 11.13
CA MET A 124 6.13 13.64 10.55
C MET A 124 4.93 12.78 10.15
N LEU A 125 3.91 12.69 11.01
CA LEU A 125 2.68 11.99 10.67
C LEU A 125 2.03 12.58 9.42
N SER A 126 1.92 13.91 9.34
CA SER A 126 1.33 14.57 8.16
C SER A 126 2.14 14.37 6.87
N SER A 127 3.47 14.25 6.93
CA SER A 127 4.27 13.99 5.73
C SER A 127 4.09 12.56 5.23
N VAL A 128 4.00 11.59 6.15
CA VAL A 128 3.73 10.20 5.81
C VAL A 128 2.30 10.02 5.28
N SER A 129 1.29 10.63 5.91
CA SER A 129 -0.10 10.60 5.44
C SER A 129 -0.22 11.14 4.01
N ARG A 130 0.42 12.28 3.70
CA ARG A 130 0.42 12.83 2.33
C ARG A 130 1.12 11.92 1.33
N ARG A 131 2.23 11.28 1.72
CA ARG A 131 2.91 10.30 0.87
C ARG A 131 2.01 9.10 0.57
N MET A 132 1.34 8.54 1.58
CA MET A 132 0.43 7.41 1.39
C MET A 132 -0.78 7.79 0.54
N ALA A 133 -1.35 8.97 0.74
CA ALA A 133 -2.44 9.49 -0.10
C ALA A 133 -2.00 9.65 -1.56
N GLY A 134 -0.82 10.26 -1.79
CA GLY A 134 -0.28 10.42 -3.14
C GLY A 134 -0.03 9.08 -3.85
N GLU A 135 0.51 8.08 -3.14
CA GLU A 135 0.72 6.73 -3.71
C GLU A 135 -0.62 6.03 -4.00
N PHE A 136 -1.62 6.16 -3.12
CA PHE A 136 -2.96 5.64 -3.36
C PHE A 136 -3.59 6.24 -4.63
N PHE A 137 -3.60 7.56 -4.76
CA PHE A 137 -4.21 8.23 -5.92
C PHE A 137 -3.45 7.93 -7.21
N ALA A 138 -2.11 7.85 -7.17
CA ALA A 138 -1.32 7.44 -8.32
C ALA A 138 -1.65 6.01 -8.78
N ASN A 139 -1.79 5.06 -7.83
CA ASN A 139 -2.18 3.69 -8.16
C ASN A 139 -3.61 3.62 -8.72
N LEU A 140 -4.53 4.41 -8.15
CA LEU A 140 -5.91 4.49 -8.61
C LEU A 140 -6.00 5.06 -10.03
N ASP A 141 -5.28 6.15 -10.31
CA ASP A 141 -5.20 6.75 -11.63
C ASP A 141 -4.66 5.77 -12.67
N ALA A 142 -3.63 5.01 -12.32
CA ALA A 142 -3.06 3.97 -13.17
C ALA A 142 -4.11 2.88 -13.51
N VAL A 143 -4.87 2.41 -12.51
CA VAL A 143 -5.96 1.45 -12.74
C VAL A 143 -7.05 2.03 -13.64
N LEU A 144 -7.43 3.30 -13.44
CA LEU A 144 -8.49 3.97 -14.18
C LEU A 144 -8.12 4.23 -15.64
N THR A 145 -6.88 4.62 -15.90
CA THR A 145 -6.35 4.90 -17.25
C THR A 145 -5.95 3.65 -18.02
N GLY A 146 -6.04 2.47 -17.40
CA GLY A 146 -5.58 1.21 -17.99
C GLY A 146 -4.07 1.11 -18.12
N ILE A 147 -3.32 2.07 -17.56
CA ILE A 147 -1.88 1.95 -17.35
C ILE A 147 -1.72 0.98 -16.20
N ALA A 148 -1.65 -0.32 -16.49
CA ALA A 148 -1.37 -1.31 -15.46
C ALA A 148 -0.19 -0.83 -14.62
N ALA A 149 -0.43 -0.56 -13.34
CA ALA A 149 0.59 -0.18 -12.37
C ALA A 149 1.66 -1.27 -12.40
N THR A 150 2.71 -1.02 -13.18
CA THR A 150 3.86 -1.90 -13.29
C THR A 150 4.68 -1.61 -12.06
N VAL A 151 4.33 -2.29 -10.97
CA VAL A 151 5.31 -2.52 -9.92
C VAL A 151 6.45 -3.29 -10.58
N ALA A 152 7.58 -2.62 -10.74
CA ALA A 152 8.78 -3.18 -11.32
C ALA A 152 9.26 -4.42 -10.51
N ALA A 153 9.34 -5.56 -11.19
CA ALA A 153 10.26 -6.65 -10.91
C ALA A 153 10.64 -7.33 -12.25
N PRO A 154 11.89 -7.79 -12.42
CA PRO A 154 12.43 -8.24 -13.72
C PRO A 154 11.78 -9.55 -14.16
N GLY A 155 11.63 -9.68 -15.48
CA GLY A 155 10.75 -10.66 -16.11
C GLY A 155 11.21 -12.11 -16.10
N VAL A 156 10.30 -12.99 -16.52
CA VAL A 156 10.38 -13.76 -17.77
C VAL A 156 9.04 -14.43 -18.10
N VAL A 157 8.77 -14.43 -19.40
CA VAL A 157 7.84 -15.17 -20.27
C VAL A 157 6.82 -16.22 -19.76
N ALA A 158 5.70 -16.19 -20.50
CA ALA A 158 4.48 -16.98 -20.48
C ALA A 158 4.59 -18.50 -20.63
N VAL A 159 3.56 -19.22 -20.14
CA VAL A 159 2.72 -20.31 -20.76
C VAL A 159 1.62 -20.58 -19.70
N GLY A 160 0.33 -20.83 -19.90
CA GLY A 160 -0.54 -21.08 -21.06
C GLY A 160 -1.75 -21.90 -20.56
N ALA A 161 -2.95 -21.37 -20.79
CA ALA A 161 -4.22 -22.10 -21.04
C ALA A 161 -4.94 -22.88 -19.87
N PRO A 162 -6.26 -23.15 -20.00
CA PRO A 162 -7.26 -22.76 -18.99
C PRO A 162 -8.16 -23.91 -18.52
N VAL A 163 -8.85 -23.82 -17.37
CA VAL A 163 -10.18 -24.48 -17.23
C VAL A 163 -11.07 -24.01 -16.07
N THR A 164 -12.32 -23.71 -16.46
CA THR A 164 -13.64 -23.97 -15.84
C THR A 164 -14.12 -23.37 -14.51
N LEU A 165 -15.30 -22.75 -14.65
CA LEU A 165 -16.29 -22.30 -13.67
C LEU A 165 -16.81 -23.44 -12.79
N SER A 166 -17.04 -23.15 -11.51
CA SER A 166 -18.08 -23.77 -10.68
C SER A 166 -18.48 -22.81 -9.57
N GLU A 167 -19.80 -22.65 -9.43
CA GLU A 167 -20.49 -21.64 -8.62
C GLU A 167 -20.47 -21.88 -7.09
N THR A 168 -20.73 -20.77 -6.41
CA THR A 168 -20.86 -20.42 -4.98
C THR A 168 -21.88 -21.26 -4.20
N PRO A 169 -21.87 -21.25 -2.84
CA PRO A 169 -22.50 -20.12 -2.14
C PRO A 169 -21.84 -19.68 -0.82
N SER A 170 -22.08 -18.40 -0.49
CA SER A 170 -22.13 -17.82 0.85
C SER A 170 -20.89 -17.91 1.75
N GLY A 171 -20.23 -16.77 1.92
CA GLY A 171 -19.18 -16.55 2.90
C GLY A 171 -18.58 -15.17 2.64
N ALA A 172 -18.32 -14.38 3.69
CA ALA A 172 -17.71 -13.06 3.60
C ALA A 172 -16.57 -13.07 2.58
N ALA A 173 -16.66 -12.20 1.57
CA ALA A 173 -15.70 -12.17 0.49
C ALA A 173 -14.38 -11.60 1.02
N VAL A 174 -13.45 -12.51 1.33
CA VAL A 174 -12.06 -12.20 1.67
C VAL A 174 -11.31 -12.02 0.35
N PHE A 175 -10.87 -10.80 0.05
CA PHE A 175 -9.98 -10.52 -1.06
C PHE A 175 -8.54 -10.51 -0.52
N THR A 176 -7.74 -11.49 -0.94
CA THR A 176 -6.32 -11.60 -0.61
C THR A 176 -5.47 -11.45 -1.86
N ALA A 177 -4.34 -10.76 -1.75
CA ALA A 177 -3.29 -10.82 -2.76
C ALA A 177 -2.79 -12.28 -2.94
N PRO A 178 -2.36 -12.69 -4.15
CA PRO A 178 -1.94 -14.07 -4.41
C PRO A 178 -0.80 -14.51 -3.48
N ALA A 179 -0.88 -15.77 -3.03
CA ALA A 179 0.04 -16.35 -2.06
C ALA A 179 1.50 -16.35 -2.57
N ARG A 180 2.37 -15.70 -1.80
CA ARG A 180 3.82 -15.75 -1.96
C ARG A 180 4.29 -17.18 -1.68
N LYS A 181 4.78 -17.92 -2.70
CA LYS A 181 5.54 -19.15 -2.46
C LYS A 181 6.86 -18.75 -1.79
N SER A 182 7.02 -19.08 -0.51
CA SER A 182 8.28 -18.99 0.21
C SER A 182 9.31 -19.89 -0.47
N GLY A 183 10.21 -19.31 -1.25
CA GLY A 183 11.40 -19.99 -1.75
C GLY A 183 12.34 -20.24 -0.58
N VAL A 184 12.48 -21.50 -0.17
CA VAL A 184 13.54 -21.95 0.74
C VAL A 184 14.87 -21.76 0.01
N SER A 185 15.68 -20.82 0.48
CA SER A 185 17.08 -20.69 0.09
C SER A 185 17.85 -21.88 0.67
N SER A 186 18.41 -22.74 -0.18
CA SER A 186 19.26 -23.83 0.26
C SER A 186 20.53 -23.27 0.92
N GLN A 187 20.87 -23.82 2.09
CA GLN A 187 22.00 -23.47 2.94
C GLN A 187 23.36 -23.51 2.20
N GLU A 188 23.42 -24.20 1.06
CA GLU A 188 24.61 -24.31 0.21
C GLU A 188 24.93 -23.02 -0.58
N ASP A 189 23.94 -22.22 -0.94
CA ASP A 189 24.18 -20.93 -1.64
C ASP A 189 24.68 -19.86 -0.66
N LEU A 190 24.23 -19.92 0.60
CA LEU A 190 24.70 -19.03 1.67
C LEU A 190 26.16 -19.31 2.04
N LEU A 191 26.55 -20.59 2.10
CA LEU A 191 27.93 -21.00 2.40
C LEU A 191 28.91 -20.65 1.28
N LYS A 192 28.50 -20.77 0.01
CA LYS A 192 29.34 -20.35 -1.14
C LYS A 192 29.56 -18.83 -1.19
N GLY A 193 28.55 -18.03 -0.83
CA GLY A 193 28.67 -16.57 -0.81
C GLY A 193 29.68 -16.05 0.23
N ILE A 194 29.72 -16.66 1.42
CA ILE A 194 30.63 -16.26 2.51
C ILE A 194 32.10 -16.57 2.17
N ALA A 195 32.36 -17.69 1.49
CA ALA A 195 33.73 -18.09 1.11
C ALA A 195 34.39 -17.12 0.11
N VAL A 196 33.61 -16.56 -0.82
CA VAL A 196 34.12 -15.58 -1.81
C VAL A 196 34.39 -14.22 -1.15
N GLY A 197 33.55 -13.79 -0.22
CA GLY A 197 33.70 -12.50 0.46
C GLY A 197 34.92 -12.44 1.39
N ALA A 198 35.19 -13.50 2.16
CA ALA A 198 36.32 -13.53 3.09
C ALA A 198 37.69 -13.55 2.38
N GLY A 199 37.78 -14.16 1.19
CA GLY A 199 39.01 -14.22 0.40
C GLY A 199 39.49 -12.85 -0.09
N LEU A 200 38.57 -11.98 -0.53
CA LEU A 200 38.91 -10.64 -1.02
C LEU A 200 39.39 -9.69 0.08
N VAL A 201 38.84 -9.81 1.29
CA VAL A 201 39.23 -8.97 2.44
C VAL A 201 40.65 -9.31 2.93
N LEU A 202 40.99 -10.60 3.01
CA LEU A 202 42.32 -11.03 3.46
C LEU A 202 43.44 -10.64 2.48
N LEU A 203 43.15 -10.65 1.17
CA LEU A 203 44.11 -10.24 0.14
C LEU A 203 44.41 -8.72 0.21
N GLY A 204 43.39 -7.90 0.47
CA GLY A 204 43.54 -6.46 0.64
C GLY A 204 44.36 -6.08 1.89
N VAL A 205 44.13 -6.75 3.01
CA VAL A 205 44.85 -6.49 4.28
C VAL A 205 46.33 -6.90 4.17
N LEU A 206 46.63 -8.03 3.51
CA LEU A 206 48.01 -8.48 3.28
C LEU A 206 48.77 -7.51 2.36
N ALA A 207 48.17 -7.07 1.25
CA ALA A 207 48.78 -6.09 0.35
C ALA A 207 49.02 -4.74 1.05
N GLY A 208 48.07 -4.27 1.85
CA GLY A 208 48.22 -3.05 2.65
C GLY A 208 49.35 -3.14 3.69
N SER A 209 49.47 -4.28 4.38
CA SER A 209 50.50 -4.47 5.41
C SER A 209 51.93 -4.55 4.86
N LEU A 210 52.10 -5.03 3.62
CA LEU A 210 53.40 -5.13 2.95
C LEU A 210 53.88 -3.78 2.37
N LEU A 211 52.97 -2.92 1.91
CA LEU A 211 53.33 -1.58 1.43
C LEU A 211 53.54 -0.57 2.56
N GLY A 212 52.89 -0.74 3.72
CA GLY A 212 53.05 0.16 4.87
C GLY A 212 54.39 0.03 5.60
N ARG A 213 55.17 -1.03 5.36
CA ARG A 213 56.42 -1.32 6.08
C ARG A 213 57.69 -0.77 5.40
N ARG A 214 57.55 -0.04 4.28
CA ARG A 214 58.66 0.52 3.49
C ARG A 214 58.71 2.05 3.44
N ARG A 215 58.08 2.75 4.39
CA ARG A 215 58.30 4.18 4.65
C ARG A 215 58.73 4.40 6.09
#